data_AF-S9TTJ4-F1
#
_entry.id   AF-S9TTJ4-F1
#
_cell.length_a   1.000
_cell.length_b   1.000
_cell.length_c   1.000
_cell.angle_alpha   90.00
_cell.angle_beta   90.00
_cell.angle_gamma   90.00
#
_symmetry.space_group_name_H-M   'P 1'
#
loop_
_entity.id
_entity.type
_entity.pdbx_description
1 polymer ?
#
loop_
_entity_poly.entity_id
_entity_poly.type
_entity_poly.pdbx_seq_one_letter_code
_entity_poly.pdbx_strand_id
1 'polypeptide(L)'
;APGLAPEAGARLLREASQLDLSGQPRFVLHLLQLDGLYQGRQTTRTIVLRGSGNAALTGVMAALTVAAVARDAVPPGSHFAANILDPDATIDRLVLSGAVDVLTETDGPISALADCEEGTL
;
A
#
# COMPACT_ATOMS: atom_id res chain seq x y z
N ALA A 1 35.15 18.94 -10.69
CA ALA A 1 34.14 19.92 -10.26
C ALA A 1 33.95 19.76 -8.76
N PRO A 2 33.87 20.84 -7.96
CA PRO A 2 33.54 20.69 -6.54
C PRO A 2 32.16 20.04 -6.42
N GLY A 3 32.02 19.07 -5.52
CA GLY A 3 30.74 18.42 -5.26
C GLY A 3 29.71 19.43 -4.76
N LEU A 4 28.44 19.21 -5.12
CA LEU A 4 27.32 20.00 -4.58
C LEU A 4 27.26 19.82 -3.06
N ALA A 5 26.90 20.89 -2.33
CA ALA A 5 26.52 20.76 -0.94
C ALA A 5 25.33 19.79 -0.81
N PRO A 6 25.26 18.93 0.23
CA PRO A 6 24.25 17.86 0.34
C PRO A 6 22.80 18.33 0.14
N GLU A 7 22.44 19.48 0.72
CA GLU A 7 21.09 20.05 0.59
C GLU A 7 20.77 20.54 -0.83
N ALA A 8 21.77 21.14 -1.50
CA ALA A 8 21.62 21.56 -2.89
C ALA A 8 21.49 20.36 -3.82
N GLY A 9 22.25 19.29 -3.56
CA GLY A 9 22.12 18.02 -4.25
C GLY A 9 20.75 17.38 -4.04
N ALA A 10 20.27 17.31 -2.80
CA ALA A 10 18.96 16.74 -2.47
C ALA A 10 17.80 17.52 -3.12
N ARG A 11 17.89 18.86 -3.16
CA ARG A 11 16.88 19.69 -3.84
C ARG A 11 16.86 19.41 -5.35
N LEU A 12 18.02 19.42 -6.01
CA LEU A 12 18.12 19.17 -7.45
C LEU A 12 17.63 17.76 -7.81
N LEU A 13 17.96 16.75 -7.00
CA LEU A 13 17.44 15.40 -7.18
C LEU A 13 15.92 15.36 -7.07
N ARG A 14 15.34 16.04 -6.06
CA ARG A 14 13.87 16.09 -5.90
C ARG A 14 13.19 16.79 -7.06
N GLU A 15 13.74 17.88 -7.56
CA GLU A 15 13.22 18.62 -8.72
C GLU A 15 13.32 17.78 -10.01
N ALA A 16 14.47 17.14 -10.25
CA ALA A 16 14.63 16.22 -11.37
C ALA A 16 13.65 15.05 -11.30
N SER A 17 13.51 14.41 -10.12
CA SER A 17 12.51 13.35 -9.93
C SER A 17 11.08 13.84 -10.08
N GLN A 18 10.76 15.08 -9.69
CA GLN A 18 9.43 15.65 -9.93
C GLN A 18 9.17 15.88 -11.42
N LEU A 19 10.19 16.31 -12.17
CA LEU A 19 10.15 16.46 -13.61
C LEU A 19 10.01 15.11 -14.32
N ASP A 20 10.76 14.09 -13.90
CA ASP A 20 10.65 12.71 -14.42
C ASP A 20 9.24 12.13 -14.18
N LEU A 21 8.59 12.55 -13.09
CA LEU A 21 7.22 12.16 -12.75
C LEU A 21 6.16 13.07 -13.37
N SER A 22 6.53 14.13 -14.10
CA SER A 22 5.60 15.05 -14.76
C SER A 22 5.03 14.39 -16.02
N GLY A 23 4.05 13.50 -15.83
CA GLY A 23 3.40 12.82 -16.93
C GLY A 23 2.40 11.76 -16.51
N GLN A 24 2.55 11.17 -15.32
CA GLN A 24 1.61 10.19 -14.79
C GLN A 24 1.35 10.37 -13.29
N PRO A 25 0.10 10.21 -12.83
CA PRO A 25 -0.18 10.22 -11.40
C PRO A 25 0.60 9.11 -10.71
N ARG A 26 1.30 9.46 -9.63
CA ARG A 26 2.06 8.51 -8.82
C ARG A 26 1.10 7.46 -8.28
N PHE A 27 1.43 6.20 -8.50
CA PHE A 27 0.72 5.09 -7.87
C PHE A 27 1.72 4.12 -7.26
N VAL A 28 1.23 3.33 -6.31
CA VAL A 28 1.88 2.09 -5.88
C VAL A 28 0.94 0.93 -6.17
N LEU A 29 1.51 -0.19 -6.58
CA LEU A 29 0.81 -1.45 -6.71
C LEU A 29 1.38 -2.41 -5.65
N HIS A 30 0.53 -2.87 -4.75
CA HIS A 30 0.85 -3.97 -3.84
C HIS A 30 0.13 -5.23 -4.32
N LEU A 31 0.91 -6.27 -4.55
CA LEU A 31 0.41 -7.61 -4.82
C LEU A 31 0.76 -8.47 -3.61
N LEU A 32 -0.24 -9.02 -2.94
CA LEU A 32 -0.06 -9.83 -1.74
C LEU A 32 -0.62 -11.22 -2.01
N GLN A 33 0.17 -12.26 -1.76
CA GLN A 33 -0.30 -13.64 -1.74
C GLN A 33 -0.41 -14.12 -0.29
N LEU A 34 -1.52 -14.76 0.03
CA LEU A 34 -1.74 -15.46 1.28
C LEU A 34 -1.94 -16.95 0.99
N ASP A 35 -1.01 -17.76 1.47
CA ASP A 35 -1.10 -19.22 1.46
C ASP A 35 -1.45 -19.73 2.86
N GLY A 36 -2.41 -20.66 2.94
CA GLY A 36 -2.76 -21.24 4.23
C GLY A 36 -3.85 -22.29 4.15
N LEU A 37 -4.31 -22.72 5.33
CA LEU A 37 -5.44 -23.61 5.48
C LEU A 37 -6.70 -22.79 5.76
N TYR A 38 -7.71 -22.95 4.92
CA TYR A 38 -9.04 -22.39 5.16
C TYR A 38 -10.06 -23.54 5.18
N GLN A 39 -10.76 -23.68 6.30
CA GLN A 39 -11.71 -24.78 6.55
C GLN A 39 -11.09 -26.17 6.27
N GLY A 40 -9.82 -26.37 6.67
CA GLY A 40 -9.09 -27.63 6.50
C GLY A 40 -8.55 -27.90 5.09
N ARG A 41 -8.73 -26.98 4.14
CA ARG A 41 -8.23 -27.10 2.77
C ARG A 41 -7.12 -26.09 2.50
N GLN A 42 -6.05 -26.55 1.83
CA GLN A 42 -5.02 -25.65 1.32
C GLN A 42 -5.66 -24.65 0.35
N THR A 43 -5.48 -23.37 0.65
CA THR A 43 -6.08 -22.26 -0.06
C THR A 43 -5.00 -21.20 -0.27
N THR A 44 -4.99 -20.64 -1.48
CA THR A 44 -4.17 -19.48 -1.83
C THR A 44 -5.10 -18.37 -2.26
N ARG A 45 -4.87 -17.16 -1.76
CA ARG A 45 -5.59 -15.95 -2.15
C ARG A 45 -4.60 -14.86 -2.51
N THR A 46 -4.99 -14.03 -3.46
CA THR A 46 -4.20 -12.88 -3.89
C THR A 46 -5.01 -11.61 -3.73
N ILE A 47 -4.36 -10.55 -3.23
CA ILE A 47 -4.91 -9.20 -3.17
C ILE A 47 -4.08 -8.30 -4.07
N VAL A 48 -4.78 -7.55 -4.92
CA VAL A 48 -4.22 -6.48 -5.73
C VAL A 48 -4.71 -5.16 -5.17
N LEU A 49 -3.79 -4.32 -4.69
CA LEU A 49 -4.09 -2.97 -4.21
C LEU A 49 -3.32 -1.97 -5.06
N ARG A 50 -4.04 -1.05 -5.71
CA ARG A 50 -3.47 0.16 -6.32
C ARG A 50 -3.87 1.36 -5.48
N GLY A 51 -2.92 2.23 -5.17
CA GLY A 51 -3.22 3.48 -4.48
C GLY A 51 -2.27 4.61 -4.84
N SER A 52 -2.55 5.77 -4.28
CA SER A 52 -1.87 7.07 -4.49
C SER A 52 -0.38 7.12 -4.10
N GLY A 53 0.18 6.03 -3.59
CA GLY A 53 1.60 5.87 -3.24
C GLY A 53 1.83 5.45 -1.79
N ASN A 54 3.01 4.90 -1.51
CA ASN A 54 3.37 4.36 -0.19
C ASN A 54 3.16 5.37 0.95
N ALA A 55 3.61 6.61 0.77
CA ALA A 55 3.50 7.64 1.80
C ALA A 55 2.05 8.03 2.09
N ALA A 56 1.22 8.13 1.06
CA ALA A 56 -0.19 8.47 1.21
C ALA A 56 -0.97 7.35 1.91
N LEU A 57 -0.80 6.09 1.46
CA LEU A 57 -1.40 4.93 2.11
C LEU A 57 -0.99 4.81 3.58
N THR A 58 0.31 4.94 3.86
CA THR A 58 0.85 4.89 5.23
C THR A 58 0.28 6.03 6.09
N GLY A 59 0.21 7.24 5.53
CA GLY A 59 -0.34 8.41 6.22
C GLY A 59 -1.81 8.24 6.57
N VAL A 60 -2.63 7.72 5.66
CA VAL A 60 -4.04 7.42 5.94
C VAL A 60 -4.16 6.34 7.00
N MET A 61 -3.41 5.24 6.91
CA MET A 61 -3.43 4.20 7.93
C MET A 61 -3.04 4.72 9.32
N ALA A 62 -2.04 5.60 9.40
CA ALA A 62 -1.67 6.28 10.63
C ALA A 62 -2.82 7.17 11.15
N ALA A 63 -3.45 7.96 10.29
CA ALA A 63 -4.58 8.81 10.65
C ALA A 63 -5.79 8.01 11.14
N LEU A 64 -6.11 6.88 10.48
CA LEU A 64 -7.17 5.97 10.92
C LEU A 64 -6.86 5.36 12.29
N THR A 65 -5.61 4.98 12.53
CA THR A 65 -5.15 4.46 13.83
C THR A 65 -5.30 5.52 14.93
N VAL A 66 -4.83 6.75 14.68
CA VAL A 66 -4.98 7.87 15.63
C VAL A 66 -6.45 8.17 15.89
N ALA A 67 -7.30 8.12 14.86
CA ALA A 67 -8.73 8.35 15.00
C ALA A 67 -9.43 7.26 15.82
N ALA A 68 -8.93 6.03 15.86
CA ALA A 68 -9.43 4.97 16.74
C ALA A 68 -8.99 5.21 18.20
N VAL A 69 -7.72 5.57 18.41
CA VAL A 69 -7.20 5.94 19.75
C VAL A 69 -7.97 7.12 20.32
N ALA A 70 -8.21 8.17 19.53
CA ALA A 70 -8.92 9.37 19.97
C ALA A 70 -10.42 9.13 20.30
N ARG A 71 -10.98 7.97 19.91
CA ARG A 71 -12.36 7.57 20.23
C ARG A 71 -12.42 6.53 21.35
N ASP A 72 -11.32 6.28 22.04
CA ASP A 72 -11.18 5.23 23.05
C ASP A 72 -11.56 3.83 22.53
N ALA A 73 -11.41 3.61 21.22
CA ALA A 73 -11.69 2.33 20.56
C ALA A 73 -10.51 1.35 20.61
N VAL A 74 -9.44 1.71 21.33
CA VAL A 74 -8.19 0.96 21.45
C VAL A 74 -7.82 0.80 22.92
N PRO A 75 -7.38 -0.38 23.39
CA PRO A 75 -6.94 -0.57 24.76
C PRO A 75 -5.72 0.30 25.11
N PRO A 76 -5.55 0.70 26.39
CA PRO A 76 -4.34 1.38 26.84
C PRO A 76 -3.05 0.57 26.54
N GLY A 77 -1.94 1.27 26.30
CA GLY A 77 -0.63 0.68 26.05
C GLY A 77 -0.16 0.77 24.59
N SER A 78 0.98 0.13 24.31
CA SER A 78 1.57 0.07 22.97
C SER A 78 1.09 -1.17 22.23
N HIS A 79 0.53 -0.98 21.04
CA HIS A 79 -0.06 -2.06 20.24
C HIS A 79 0.37 -1.97 18.78
N PHE A 80 0.31 -3.10 18.07
CA PHE A 80 0.35 -3.11 16.62
C PHE A 80 -1.05 -2.83 16.08
N ALA A 81 -1.19 -1.80 15.24
CA ALA A 81 -2.49 -1.42 14.66
C ALA A 81 -3.20 -2.61 13.97
N ALA A 82 -2.44 -3.48 13.30
CA ALA A 82 -2.96 -4.69 12.65
C ALA A 82 -3.63 -5.70 13.59
N ASN A 83 -3.35 -5.64 14.90
CA ASN A 83 -3.88 -6.59 15.89
C ASN A 83 -5.08 -6.03 16.67
N ILE A 84 -5.30 -4.72 16.64
CA ILE A 84 -6.27 -4.02 17.50
C ILE A 84 -7.37 -3.30 16.74
N LEU A 85 -7.11 -2.93 15.49
CA LEU A 85 -8.12 -2.31 14.65
C LEU A 85 -9.00 -3.41 14.05
N ASP A 86 -10.29 -3.12 13.94
CA ASP A 86 -11.21 -3.95 13.17
C ASP A 86 -10.78 -3.93 11.69
N PRO A 87 -10.41 -5.08 11.09
CA PRO A 87 -9.81 -5.11 9.77
C PRO A 87 -10.78 -4.61 8.70
N ASP A 88 -12.03 -5.07 8.74
CA ASP A 88 -13.04 -4.75 7.73
C ASP A 88 -13.37 -3.25 7.74
N ALA A 89 -13.72 -2.69 8.91
CA ALA A 89 -14.00 -1.27 9.01
C ALA A 89 -12.79 -0.38 8.68
N THR A 90 -11.57 -0.88 8.92
CA THR A 90 -10.35 -0.13 8.61
C THR A 90 -10.09 -0.10 7.11
N ILE A 91 -10.21 -1.24 6.42
CA ILE A 91 -10.08 -1.32 4.97
C ILE A 91 -11.16 -0.50 4.26
N ASP A 92 -12.41 -0.57 4.73
CA ASP A 92 -13.50 0.26 4.19
C ASP A 92 -13.18 1.76 4.29
N ARG A 93 -12.69 2.21 5.44
CA ARG A 93 -12.29 3.61 5.63
C ARG A 93 -11.07 4.00 4.80
N LEU A 94 -10.12 3.09 4.61
CA LEU A 94 -8.97 3.30 3.74
C LEU A 94 -9.42 3.51 2.28
N VAL A 95 -10.36 2.70 1.79
CA VAL A 95 -10.94 2.86 0.46
C VAL A 95 -11.71 4.19 0.35
N LEU A 96 -12.56 4.50 1.34
CA LEU A 96 -13.33 5.76 1.37
C LEU A 96 -12.46 7.02 1.46
N SER A 97 -11.21 6.92 1.92
CA SER A 97 -10.28 8.05 1.97
C SER A 97 -9.83 8.54 0.59
N GLY A 98 -10.02 7.74 -0.46
CA GLY A 98 -9.50 7.99 -1.80
C GLY A 98 -8.00 7.72 -1.97
N ALA A 99 -7.32 7.19 -0.95
CA ALA A 99 -5.91 6.80 -1.07
C ALA A 99 -5.71 5.48 -1.83
N VAL A 100 -6.76 4.65 -1.93
CA VAL A 100 -6.83 3.40 -2.69
C VAL A 100 -7.74 3.60 -3.90
N ASP A 101 -7.21 3.32 -5.09
CA ASP A 101 -7.92 3.40 -6.36
C ASP A 101 -8.56 2.06 -6.74
N VAL A 102 -7.86 0.96 -6.44
CA VAL A 102 -8.27 -0.41 -6.75
C VAL A 102 -7.93 -1.31 -5.57
N LEU A 103 -8.89 -2.13 -5.16
CA LEU A 103 -8.69 -3.22 -4.22
C LEU A 103 -9.47 -4.43 -4.73
N THR A 104 -8.77 -5.48 -5.13
CA THR A 104 -9.37 -6.71 -5.66
C THR A 104 -8.79 -7.91 -4.94
N GLU A 105 -9.66 -8.82 -4.51
CA GLU A 105 -9.30 -10.15 -4.01
C GLU A 105 -9.59 -11.19 -5.10
N THR A 106 -8.67 -12.11 -5.32
CA THR A 106 -8.84 -13.26 -6.21
C THR A 106 -8.39 -14.54 -5.52
N ASP A 107 -9.08 -15.64 -5.79
CA ASP A 107 -8.60 -16.97 -5.40
C ASP A 107 -7.47 -17.40 -6.35
N GLY A 108 -6.44 -18.05 -5.79
CA GLY A 108 -5.28 -18.52 -6.52
C GLY A 108 -4.01 -17.69 -6.30
N PRO A 109 -2.85 -18.19 -6.79
CA PRO A 109 -1.56 -17.56 -6.56
C PRO A 109 -1.38 -16.30 -7.41
N ILE A 110 -0.51 -15.40 -6.93
CA ILE A 110 -0.12 -14.17 -7.62
C ILE A 110 0.46 -14.43 -9.01
N SER A 111 1.12 -15.57 -9.20
CA SER A 111 1.68 -15.98 -10.48
C SER A 111 0.60 -16.20 -11.54
N ALA A 112 -0.65 -16.47 -11.16
CA ALA A 112 -1.77 -16.58 -12.10
C ALA A 112 -2.23 -15.22 -12.64
N LEU A 113 -1.77 -14.10 -12.05
CA LEU A 113 -2.01 -12.74 -12.54
C LEU A 113 -0.97 -12.28 -13.57
N ALA A 114 0.11 -13.05 -13.75
CA ALA A 114 1.06 -12.78 -14.81
C ALA A 114 0.50 -13.32 -16.12
N ASP A 115 0.17 -12.43 -17.06
CA ASP A 115 0.08 -12.83 -18.46
C ASP A 115 1.47 -13.28 -18.90
N CYS A 116 1.63 -14.57 -19.20
CA CYS A 116 2.82 -15.08 -19.89
C CYS A 116 2.81 -14.57 -21.33
N GLU A 117 3.29 -13.35 -21.57
CA GLU A 117 3.85 -12.97 -22.87
C GLU A 117 5.37 -13.18 -22.85
N GLU A 118 5.78 -14.45 -22.92
CA GLU A 118 7.14 -14.81 -23.29
C GLU A 118 7.13 -15.16 -24.80
N GLY A 119 7.63 -14.24 -25.65
CA GLY A 119 7.87 -14.54 -27.08
C GLY A 119 7.19 -13.69 -28.17
N THR A 120 7.07 -12.37 -28.02
CA THR A 120 6.95 -11.48 -29.19
C THR A 120 8.28 -10.79 -29.47
N LEU A 121 9.24 -11.55 -30.00
CA LEU A 121 10.23 -11.20 -31.02
C LEU A 121 10.81 -12.49 -31.62
#